data_AF-A0A9D8NX06-F1
#
_entry.id   AF-A0A9D8NX06-F1
#
_cell.length_a   1.000
_cell.length_b   1.000
_cell.length_c   1.000
_cell.angle_alpha   90.00
_cell.angle_beta   90.00
_cell.angle_gamma   90.00
#
_symmetry.space_group_name_H-M   'P 1'
#
loop_
_entity.id
_entity.type
_entity.pdbx_description
1 polymer ?
#
loop_
_entity_poly.entity_id
_entity_poly.type
_entity_poly.pdbx_seq_one_letter_code
_entity_poly.pdbx_strand_id
1 'polypeptide(L)'
;MKWPSFFKRKRVDADLITRYKHLRRVARDLNLKLIKQLPKVAVPECGKKLGIVKAGTLVLSNDDEIAVVYDYCLHHYRRGNKTVIERHREQTPLEPDSEEAMLLEAMATARVSAFRILEITPHQGALLLDLAYGNRIELTDLTLAEAGIPGTIVVGRVLSLPELHMSSGTLIP
;
A
#
# COMPACT_ATOMS: atom_id res chain seq x y z
N MET A 1 -6.41 29.49 -28.58
CA MET A 1 -7.24 28.50 -27.86
C MET A 1 -6.88 28.60 -26.38
N LYS A 2 -7.77 29.16 -25.54
CA LYS A 2 -7.51 29.41 -24.12
C LYS A 2 -7.77 28.11 -23.35
N TRP A 3 -6.77 27.60 -22.64
CA TRP A 3 -6.92 26.46 -21.73
C TRP A 3 -7.78 26.91 -20.55
N PRO A 4 -8.93 26.29 -20.25
CA PRO A 4 -9.71 26.70 -19.10
C PRO A 4 -9.02 26.21 -17.82
N SER A 5 -8.65 27.15 -16.94
CA SER A 5 -8.10 26.86 -15.62
C SER A 5 -9.21 26.31 -14.72
N PHE A 6 -9.31 24.99 -14.61
CA PHE A 6 -10.21 24.30 -13.68
C PHE A 6 -9.48 23.79 -12.42
N PHE A 7 -8.40 24.44 -12.00
CA PHE A 7 -7.80 24.17 -10.68
C PHE A 7 -8.64 24.84 -9.58
N LYS A 8 -9.81 24.26 -9.30
CA LYS A 8 -10.49 24.51 -8.04
C LYS A 8 -9.59 23.87 -6.97
N ARG A 9 -8.83 24.68 -6.22
CA ARG A 9 -8.04 24.19 -5.09
C ARG A 9 -8.96 23.39 -4.16
N LYS A 10 -8.87 22.06 -4.20
CA LYS A 10 -9.51 21.20 -3.21
C LYS A 10 -8.89 21.57 -1.86
N ARG A 11 -9.70 22.03 -0.92
CA ARG A 11 -9.23 22.41 0.40
C ARG A 11 -8.77 21.12 1.10
N VAL A 12 -7.55 21.15 1.64
CA VAL A 12 -7.03 20.04 2.45
C VAL A 12 -7.96 19.81 3.63
N ASP A 13 -8.41 18.57 3.80
CA ASP A 13 -9.26 18.15 4.91
C ASP A 13 -8.39 17.71 6.09
N ALA A 14 -8.27 18.57 7.10
CA ALA A 14 -7.41 18.33 8.26
C ALA A 14 -7.81 17.09 9.07
N ASP A 15 -9.10 16.78 9.13
CA ASP A 15 -9.62 15.61 9.85
C ASP A 15 -9.28 14.33 9.11
N LEU A 16 -9.43 14.35 7.77
CA LEU A 16 -8.98 13.24 6.91
C LEU A 16 -7.48 12.98 7.04
N ILE A 17 -6.64 14.03 7.06
CA ILE A 17 -5.19 13.87 7.24
C ILE A 17 -4.85 13.32 8.63
N THR A 18 -5.55 13.77 9.66
CA THR A 18 -5.38 13.25 11.02
C THR A 18 -5.75 11.77 11.09
N ARG A 19 -6.88 11.40 10.47
CA ARG A 19 -7.33 10.00 10.34
C ARG A 19 -6.32 9.14 9.56
N TYR A 20 -5.82 9.63 8.44
CA TYR A 20 -4.77 8.97 7.66
C TYR A 20 -3.51 8.70 8.48
N LYS A 21 -2.98 9.72 9.17
CA LYS A 21 -1.76 9.57 9.99
C LYS A 21 -1.96 8.55 11.11
N HIS A 22 -3.16 8.51 11.69
CA HIS A 22 -3.52 7.51 12.69
C HIS A 22 -3.53 6.10 12.11
N LEU A 23 -4.30 5.88 11.04
CA LEU A 23 -4.40 4.58 10.37
C LEU A 23 -3.06 4.09 9.82
N ARG A 24 -2.21 5.00 9.33
CA ARG A 24 -0.85 4.68 8.85
C ARG A 24 0.04 4.12 9.98
N ARG A 25 -0.10 4.63 11.22
CA ARG A 25 0.62 4.09 12.38
C ARG A 25 0.11 2.70 12.74
N VAL A 26 -1.21 2.51 12.80
CA VAL A 26 -1.82 1.20 13.09
C VAL A 26 -1.42 0.16 12.02
N ALA A 27 -1.46 0.53 10.74
CA ALA A 27 -1.04 -0.33 9.64
C ALA A 27 0.45 -0.71 9.71
N ARG A 28 1.32 0.22 10.12
CA ARG A 28 2.74 -0.06 10.34
C ARG A 28 2.93 -1.08 11.46
N ASP A 29 2.23 -0.91 12.58
CA ASP A 29 2.31 -1.82 13.72
C ASP A 29 1.77 -3.21 13.35
N LEU A 30 0.65 -3.27 12.61
CA LEU A 30 0.10 -4.52 12.08
C LEU A 30 1.08 -5.21 11.12
N ASN A 31 1.69 -4.48 10.18
CA ASN A 31 2.72 -5.03 9.29
C ASN A 31 3.89 -5.61 10.09
N LEU A 32 4.38 -4.92 11.12
CA LEU A 32 5.45 -5.43 11.98
C LEU A 32 5.04 -6.70 12.75
N LYS A 33 3.79 -6.78 13.23
CA LYS A 33 3.25 -8.00 13.87
C LYS A 33 3.20 -9.17 12.88
N LEU A 34 2.73 -8.93 11.65
CA LEU A 34 2.62 -9.96 10.61
C LEU A 34 4.00 -10.42 10.12
N ILE A 35 4.96 -9.51 9.93
CA ILE A 35 6.33 -9.83 9.54
C ILE A 35 6.98 -10.78 10.55
N LYS A 36 6.76 -10.59 11.85
CA LYS A 36 7.27 -11.48 12.92
C LYS A 36 6.73 -12.91 12.83
N GLN A 37 5.61 -13.13 12.14
CA GLN A 37 4.99 -14.45 11.94
C GLN A 37 5.48 -15.15 10.65
N LEU A 38 6.29 -14.47 9.83
CA LEU A 38 6.91 -15.06 8.66
C LEU A 38 8.04 -16.01 9.11
N PRO A 39 8.16 -17.21 8.50
CA PRO A 39 9.33 -18.04 8.74
C PRO A 39 10.57 -17.36 8.14
N LYS A 40 11.75 -17.64 8.69
CA LYS A 40 13.03 -17.05 8.24
C LYS A 40 13.32 -17.22 6.74
N VAL A 41 12.78 -18.29 6.13
CA VAL A 41 12.93 -18.58 4.68
C VAL A 41 12.06 -17.70 3.78
N ALA A 42 11.04 -17.02 4.31
CA ALA A 42 10.07 -16.29 3.52
C ALA A 42 10.72 -15.15 2.71
N VAL A 43 11.58 -14.34 3.34
CA VAL A 43 12.24 -13.20 2.69
C VAL A 43 13.15 -13.65 1.55
N PRO A 44 14.09 -14.62 1.74
CA PRO A 44 14.89 -15.14 0.63
C PRO A 44 14.07 -15.73 -0.53
N GLU A 45 13.02 -16.51 -0.24
CA GLU A 45 12.17 -17.10 -1.27
C GLU A 45 11.39 -16.04 -2.05
N CYS A 46 10.85 -15.04 -1.36
CA CYS A 46 10.13 -13.94 -1.99
C CYS A 46 11.07 -13.05 -2.80
N GLY A 47 12.24 -12.72 -2.26
CA GLY A 47 13.26 -11.98 -3.00
C GLY A 47 13.69 -12.69 -4.28
N LYS A 48 13.81 -14.03 -4.25
CA LYS A 48 14.10 -14.81 -5.47
C LYS A 48 12.97 -14.69 -6.50
N LYS A 49 11.70 -14.73 -6.07
CA LYS A 49 10.54 -14.55 -6.96
C LYS A 49 10.45 -13.15 -7.56
N LEU A 50 10.91 -12.14 -6.82
CA LEU A 50 11.00 -10.75 -7.27
C LEU A 50 12.24 -10.47 -8.15
N GLY A 51 13.15 -11.42 -8.31
CA GLY A 51 14.35 -11.25 -9.13
C GLY A 51 15.47 -10.42 -8.51
N ILE A 52 15.38 -10.13 -7.20
CA ILE A 52 16.34 -9.29 -6.46
C ILE A 52 17.41 -10.10 -5.69
N VAL A 53 17.41 -11.43 -5.83
CA VAL A 53 18.45 -12.30 -5.26
C VAL A 53 19.50 -12.60 -6.34
N LYS A 54 20.77 -12.28 -6.07
CA LYS A 54 21.92 -12.61 -6.93
C LYS A 54 22.92 -13.48 -6.16
N ALA A 55 23.34 -14.59 -6.76
CA ALA A 55 24.28 -15.54 -6.14
C ALA A 55 23.88 -16.02 -4.73
N GLY A 56 22.58 -16.12 -4.44
CA GLY A 56 22.06 -16.55 -3.13
C GLY A 56 21.98 -15.44 -2.08
N THR A 57 22.34 -14.20 -2.43
CA THR A 57 22.26 -13.04 -1.55
C THR A 57 21.16 -12.09 -2.03
N LEU A 58 20.37 -11.57 -1.08
CA LEU A 58 19.42 -10.50 -1.36
C LEU A 58 20.20 -9.23 -1.71
N VAL A 59 20.01 -8.72 -2.92
CA VAL A 59 20.64 -7.48 -3.40
C VAL A 59 19.58 -6.40 -3.39
N LEU A 60 19.73 -5.46 -2.48
CA LEU A 60 18.87 -4.29 -2.34
C LEU A 60 19.66 -3.06 -2.75
N SER A 61 19.08 -2.20 -3.58
CA SER A 61 19.69 -0.93 -3.95
C SER A 61 19.48 0.14 -2.87
N ASN A 62 18.44 0.01 -2.04
CA ASN A 62 18.12 0.90 -0.93
C ASN A 62 17.16 0.22 0.09
N ASP A 63 16.89 0.92 1.20
CA ASP A 63 15.96 0.48 2.24
C ASP A 63 14.48 0.45 1.77
N ASP A 64 14.14 1.12 0.68
CA ASP A 64 12.77 1.08 0.14
C ASP A 64 12.51 -0.24 -0.60
N GLU A 65 13.54 -0.84 -1.20
CA GLU A 65 13.40 -2.14 -1.87
C GLU A 65 13.05 -3.25 -0.87
N ILE A 66 13.54 -3.22 0.38
CA ILE A 66 13.14 -4.23 1.37
C ILE A 66 11.65 -4.12 1.72
N ALA A 67 11.06 -2.92 1.67
CA ALA A 67 9.62 -2.73 1.87
C ALA A 67 8.80 -3.43 0.78
N VAL A 68 9.28 -3.43 -0.47
CA VAL A 68 8.69 -4.21 -1.58
C VAL A 68 8.72 -5.70 -1.29
N VAL A 69 9.86 -6.21 -0.77
CA VAL A 69 9.98 -7.63 -0.42
C VAL A 69 9.01 -8.02 0.69
N TYR A 70 8.90 -7.19 1.73
CA TYR A 70 7.97 -7.46 2.82
C TYR A 70 6.51 -7.36 2.36
N ASP A 71 6.13 -6.37 1.56
CA ASP A 71 4.78 -6.30 0.98
C ASP A 71 4.46 -7.59 0.20
N TYR A 72 5.39 -8.05 -0.63
CA TYR A 72 5.23 -9.30 -1.36
C TYR A 72 5.14 -10.51 -0.42
N CYS A 73 5.98 -10.59 0.62
CA CYS A 73 5.92 -11.66 1.60
C CYS A 73 4.55 -11.72 2.28
N LEU A 74 4.04 -10.58 2.74
CA LEU A 74 2.78 -10.49 3.47
C LEU A 74 1.59 -10.99 2.64
N HIS A 75 1.55 -10.62 1.35
CA HIS A 75 0.42 -10.91 0.47
C HIS A 75 0.57 -12.17 -0.39
N HIS A 76 1.77 -12.73 -0.55
CA HIS A 76 2.00 -13.85 -1.47
C HIS A 76 2.78 -15.04 -0.89
N TYR A 77 3.51 -14.87 0.22
CA TYR A 77 4.16 -16.02 0.86
C TYR A 77 3.10 -16.91 1.50
N ARG A 78 3.01 -18.16 1.04
CA ARG A 78 1.98 -19.11 1.50
C ARG A 78 2.57 -20.23 2.34
N ARG A 79 1.92 -20.52 3.46
CA ARG A 79 2.15 -21.72 4.28
C ARG A 79 0.82 -22.43 4.49
N GLY A 80 0.71 -23.67 4.02
CA GLY A 80 -0.57 -24.39 4.03
C GLY A 80 -1.63 -23.70 3.18
N ASN A 81 -1.25 -23.24 1.98
CA ASN A 81 -2.07 -22.47 1.03
C ASN A 81 -2.61 -21.12 1.51
N LYS A 82 -2.23 -20.66 2.71
CA LYS A 82 -2.65 -19.37 3.27
C LYS A 82 -1.47 -18.42 3.44
N THR A 83 -1.71 -17.15 3.16
CA THR A 83 -0.84 -16.01 3.45
C THR A 83 -0.72 -15.79 4.96
N VAL A 84 0.21 -14.96 5.41
CA VAL A 84 0.28 -14.59 6.82
C VAL A 84 -0.93 -13.75 7.25
N ILE A 85 -1.46 -12.92 6.36
CA ILE A 85 -2.69 -12.13 6.58
C ILE A 85 -3.87 -13.05 6.86
N GLU A 86 -4.11 -14.04 5.98
CA GLU A 86 -5.21 -15.02 6.13
C GLU A 86 -5.03 -15.85 7.41
N ARG A 87 -3.81 -16.34 7.69
CA ARG A 87 -3.55 -17.11 8.92
C ARG A 87 -3.78 -16.27 10.17
N HIS A 88 -3.35 -15.02 10.17
CA HIS A 88 -3.51 -14.13 11.32
C HIS A 88 -5.00 -13.88 11.60
N ARG A 89 -5.80 -13.61 10.56
CA ARG A 89 -7.25 -13.41 10.66
C ARG A 89 -7.97 -14.63 11.25
N GLU A 90 -7.53 -15.84 10.92
CA GLU A 90 -8.14 -17.07 11.43
C GLU A 90 -7.73 -17.40 12.87
N GLN A 91 -6.53 -17.00 13.28
CA GLN A 91 -5.93 -17.40 14.56
C GLN A 91 -6.11 -16.35 15.65
N THR A 92 -6.36 -15.10 15.27
CA THR A 92 -6.48 -13.96 16.18
C THR A 92 -7.88 -13.37 16.05
N PRO A 93 -8.80 -13.66 16.99
CA PRO A 93 -10.07 -12.95 17.03
C PRO A 93 -9.79 -11.48 17.35
N LEU A 94 -10.01 -10.62 16.36
CA LEU A 94 -9.99 -9.18 16.54
C LEU A 94 -11.39 -8.70 16.88
N GLU A 95 -11.50 -7.69 17.73
CA GLU A 95 -12.78 -7.04 17.98
C GLU A 95 -13.39 -6.59 16.65
N PRO A 96 -14.66 -6.97 16.37
CA PRO A 96 -15.39 -6.45 15.23
C PRO A 96 -15.32 -4.91 15.23
N ASP A 97 -15.13 -4.33 14.06
CA ASP A 97 -15.00 -2.88 13.86
C ASP A 97 -13.74 -2.22 14.46
N SER A 98 -12.80 -2.99 15.01
CA SER A 98 -11.48 -2.46 15.35
C SER A 98 -10.73 -2.01 14.10
N GLU A 99 -9.89 -0.97 14.24
CA GLU A 99 -9.08 -0.46 13.14
C GLU A 99 -8.12 -1.52 12.59
N GLU A 100 -7.60 -2.38 13.46
CA GLU A 100 -6.76 -3.51 13.08
C GLU A 100 -7.54 -4.54 12.25
N ALA A 101 -8.78 -4.87 12.63
CA ALA A 101 -9.63 -5.76 11.84
C ALA A 101 -9.96 -5.17 10.46
N MET A 102 -10.32 -3.88 10.42
CA MET A 102 -10.61 -3.15 9.19
C MET A 102 -9.39 -3.12 8.25
N LEU A 103 -8.20 -2.82 8.78
CA LEU A 103 -6.95 -2.83 8.01
C LEU A 103 -6.61 -4.23 7.50
N LEU A 104 -6.79 -5.26 8.34
CA LEU A 104 -6.50 -6.64 7.95
C LEU A 104 -7.42 -7.10 6.81
N GLU A 105 -8.69 -6.71 6.82
CA GLU A 105 -9.62 -6.98 5.72
C GLU A 105 -9.25 -6.22 4.45
N ALA A 106 -8.89 -4.94 4.57
CA ALA A 106 -8.40 -4.15 3.44
C ALA A 106 -7.13 -4.75 2.82
N MET A 107 -6.19 -5.25 3.64
CA MET A 107 -5.00 -5.95 3.17
C MET A 107 -5.33 -7.28 2.48
N ALA A 108 -6.28 -8.05 3.03
CA ALA A 108 -6.67 -9.35 2.48
C ALA A 108 -7.34 -9.23 1.10
N THR A 109 -8.09 -8.15 0.87
CA THR A 109 -8.84 -7.90 -0.36
C THR A 109 -8.08 -7.05 -1.37
N ALA A 110 -7.05 -6.31 -0.94
CA ALA A 110 -6.23 -5.48 -1.81
C ALA A 110 -5.52 -6.31 -2.90
N ARG A 111 -5.41 -5.71 -4.08
CA ARG A 111 -4.72 -6.28 -5.24
C ARG A 111 -3.63 -5.34 -5.71
N VAL A 112 -2.56 -5.91 -6.26
CA VAL A 112 -1.58 -5.10 -6.99
C VAL A 112 -2.25 -4.58 -8.25
N SER A 113 -2.06 -3.30 -8.55
CA SER A 113 -2.40 -2.71 -9.84
C SER A 113 -1.34 -1.69 -10.26
N ALA A 114 -1.42 -1.27 -11.52
CA ALA A 114 -0.71 -0.12 -12.05
C ALA A 114 -1.66 1.08 -12.08
N PHE A 115 -1.20 2.20 -11.55
CA PHE A 115 -1.97 3.42 -11.40
C PHE A 115 -1.30 4.57 -12.11
N ARG A 116 -2.01 5.26 -13.01
CA ARG A 116 -1.54 6.55 -13.52
C ARG A 116 -1.94 7.65 -12.55
N ILE A 117 -0.99 8.47 -12.13
CA ILE A 117 -1.27 9.69 -11.37
C ILE A 117 -1.94 10.68 -12.32
N LEU A 118 -3.21 10.98 -12.11
CA LEU A 118 -3.93 11.99 -12.88
C LEU A 118 -3.63 13.38 -12.35
N GLU A 119 -3.71 13.56 -11.03
CA GLU A 119 -3.56 14.84 -10.36
C GLU A 119 -2.96 14.65 -8.97
N ILE A 120 -2.19 15.64 -8.50
CA ILE A 120 -1.71 15.71 -7.12
C ILE A 120 -2.60 16.68 -6.35
N THR A 121 -3.07 16.24 -5.17
CA THR A 121 -3.71 17.12 -4.17
C THR A 121 -2.67 17.45 -3.11
N PRO A 122 -2.10 18.67 -3.12
CA PRO A 122 -1.01 19.04 -2.22
C PRO A 122 -1.37 18.78 -0.75
N HIS A 123 -0.42 18.21 -0.01
CA HIS A 123 -0.55 17.87 1.42
C HIS A 123 -1.65 16.85 1.76
N GLN A 124 -2.20 16.15 0.77
CA GLN A 124 -3.23 15.13 0.97
C GLN A 124 -2.96 13.84 0.22
N GLY A 125 -2.73 13.89 -1.09
CA GLY A 125 -2.49 12.70 -1.88
C GLY A 125 -2.63 12.93 -3.37
N ALA A 126 -3.31 12.01 -4.07
CA ALA A 126 -3.43 12.03 -5.51
C ALA A 126 -4.75 11.45 -6.01
N LEU A 127 -5.19 11.90 -7.19
CA LEU A 127 -6.19 11.20 -7.97
C LEU A 127 -5.48 10.19 -8.88
N LEU A 128 -5.80 8.92 -8.72
CA LEU A 128 -5.24 7.82 -9.51
C LEU A 128 -6.26 7.29 -10.51
N LEU A 129 -5.77 6.82 -11.66
CA LEU A 129 -6.50 5.94 -12.56
C LEU A 129 -5.92 4.54 -12.46
N ASP A 130 -6.72 3.58 -12.00
CA ASP A 130 -6.37 2.15 -12.04
C ASP A 130 -6.37 1.69 -13.51
N LEU A 131 -5.21 1.27 -14.01
CA LEU A 131 -5.05 0.87 -15.41
C LEU A 131 -5.55 -0.57 -15.67
N ALA A 132 -5.73 -1.38 -14.63
CA ALA A 132 -6.27 -2.73 -14.75
C ALA A 132 -7.81 -2.73 -14.79
N TYR A 133 -8.44 -1.86 -14.01
CA TYR A 133 -9.90 -1.86 -13.82
C TYR A 133 -10.61 -0.60 -14.33
N GLY A 134 -9.87 0.45 -14.70
CA GLY A 134 -10.39 1.67 -15.31
C GLY A 134 -11.08 2.64 -14.34
N ASN A 135 -11.16 2.32 -13.05
CA ASN A 135 -11.75 3.20 -12.03
C ASN A 135 -10.76 4.27 -11.57
N ARG A 136 -11.32 5.41 -11.13
CA ARG A 136 -10.56 6.48 -10.49
C ARG A 136 -10.59 6.30 -8.97
N ILE A 137 -9.47 6.60 -8.31
CA ILE A 137 -9.30 6.45 -6.87
C ILE A 137 -8.74 7.75 -6.30
N GLU A 138 -9.44 8.34 -5.33
CA GLU A 138 -8.87 9.40 -4.50
C GLU A 138 -8.00 8.75 -3.42
N LEU A 139 -6.68 8.81 -3.60
CA LEU A 139 -5.71 8.26 -2.67
C LEU A 139 -5.26 9.35 -1.70
N THR A 140 -5.35 9.07 -0.39
CA THR A 140 -4.68 9.86 0.65
C THR A 140 -3.32 9.22 0.92
N ASP A 141 -2.26 9.91 0.51
CA ASP A 141 -0.88 9.45 0.68
C ASP A 141 0.07 10.66 0.65
N LEU A 142 0.64 10.99 1.81
CA LEU A 142 1.46 12.19 1.96
C LEU A 142 2.78 12.11 1.20
N THR A 143 3.40 10.93 1.13
CA THR A 143 4.65 10.74 0.38
C THR A 143 4.40 10.94 -1.11
N LEU A 144 3.30 10.39 -1.63
CA LEU A 144 2.90 10.59 -3.02
C LEU A 144 2.49 12.05 -3.29
N ALA A 145 1.86 12.72 -2.32
CA ALA A 145 1.50 14.13 -2.45
C ALA A 145 2.72 15.06 -2.58
N GLU A 146 3.84 14.68 -1.95
CA GLU A 146 5.07 15.47 -1.93
C GLU A 146 5.94 15.22 -3.17
N ALA A 147 6.04 13.96 -3.63
CA ALA A 147 6.98 13.56 -4.67
C ALA A 147 6.32 13.15 -6.01
N GLY A 148 5.00 13.00 -6.04
CA GLY A 148 4.28 12.48 -7.20
C GLY A 148 4.24 13.46 -8.39
N ILE A 149 4.32 12.92 -9.59
CA ILE A 149 4.28 13.69 -10.85
C ILE A 149 3.08 13.21 -11.68
N PRO A 150 2.14 14.10 -12.06
CA PRO A 150 1.06 13.75 -12.97
C PRO A 150 1.56 13.12 -14.27
N GLY A 151 0.92 12.03 -14.71
CA GLY A 151 1.30 11.22 -15.86
C GLY A 151 2.18 10.02 -15.52
N THR A 152 2.91 10.04 -14.40
CA THR A 152 3.71 8.89 -13.94
C THR A 152 2.81 7.70 -13.61
N ILE A 153 3.26 6.51 -13.99
CA ILE A 153 2.63 5.25 -13.61
C ILE A 153 3.34 4.75 -12.36
N VAL A 154 2.59 4.33 -11.36
CA VAL A 154 3.11 3.67 -10.16
C VAL A 154 2.45 2.31 -10.01
N VAL A 155 3.17 1.33 -9.48
CA VAL A 155 2.69 -0.02 -9.22
C VAL A 155 2.69 -0.28 -7.72
N GLY A 156 1.63 -0.90 -7.23
CA GLY A 156 1.53 -1.30 -5.84
C GLY A 156 0.10 -1.62 -5.45
N ARG A 157 -0.22 -1.48 -4.17
CA ARG A 157 -1.53 -1.82 -3.61
C ARG A 157 -2.19 -0.59 -3.00
N VAL A 158 -3.48 -0.46 -3.24
CA VAL A 158 -4.36 0.47 -2.52
C VAL A 158 -5.15 -0.33 -1.50
N LEU A 159 -5.10 0.11 -0.25
CA LEU A 159 -5.95 -0.32 0.85
C LEU A 159 -7.20 0.57 0.85
N SER A 160 -8.34 -0.04 0.56
CA SER A 160 -9.63 0.63 0.59
C SER A 160 -10.26 0.51 1.98
N LEU A 161 -10.33 1.63 2.69
CA LEU A 161 -10.97 1.73 4.00
C LEU A 161 -12.28 2.54 3.83
N PRO A 162 -13.25 2.41 4.77
CA PRO A 162 -14.53 3.11 4.68
C PRO A 162 -14.39 4.63 4.53
N GLU A 163 -13.41 5.24 5.19
CA GLU A 163 -13.26 6.69 5.23
C GLU A 163 -12.25 7.23 4.20
N LEU A 164 -11.30 6.40 3.75
CA LEU A 164 -10.24 6.82 2.82
C LEU A 164 -9.59 5.64 2.10
N HIS A 165 -8.94 5.92 0.97
CA HIS A 165 -7.99 5.01 0.35
C HIS A 165 -6.57 5.43 0.70
N MET A 166 -5.69 4.47 1.01
CA MET A 166 -4.25 4.73 1.20
C MET A 166 -3.42 3.63 0.55
N SER A 167 -2.16 3.90 0.23
CA SER A 167 -1.27 2.85 -0.28
C SER A 167 -0.96 1.81 0.80
N SER A 168 -0.50 0.60 0.44
CA SER A 168 0.09 -0.33 1.42
C SER A 168 1.41 0.15 2.02
N GLY A 169 1.96 1.26 1.51
CA GLY A 169 3.28 1.80 1.85
C GLY A 169 4.33 1.56 0.75
N THR A 170 3.96 0.81 -0.30
CA THR A 170 4.86 0.46 -1.40
C THR A 170 4.21 0.82 -2.73
N LEU A 171 4.46 2.05 -3.21
CA LEU A 171 4.17 2.48 -4.58
C LEU A 171 5.50 2.72 -5.29
N ILE A 172 5.79 1.93 -6.32
CA ILE A 172 7.02 2.04 -7.10
C ILE A 172 6.71 2.64 -8.48
N PRO A 173 7.45 3.65 -8.95
CA PRO A 173 7.29 4.22 -10.29
C PRO A 173 7.81 3.29 -11.40
#